data_AF-A0A4P6HP71-F1
#
_entry.id   AF-A0A4P6HP71-F1
#
_cell.length_a   1.000
_cell.length_b   1.000
_cell.length_c   1.000
_cell.angle_alpha   90.00
_cell.angle_beta   90.00
_cell.angle_gamma   90.00
#
_symmetry.space_group_name_H-M   'P 1'
#
loop_
_entity.id
_entity.type
_entity.pdbx_description
1 polymer ?
#
loop_
_entity_poly.entity_id
_entity_poly.type
_entity_poly.pdbx_seq_one_letter_code
_entity_poly.pdbx_strand_id
1 'polypeptide(L)'
;MPLYDFACRVCGREFEAMAPMDRTENICACGGSAKRLLSVGRGYRADADWLPSVTAVADKTSSAPHVRAFLAEPSRANYRRFLRGEGIRPQEPGEERGRRPDPGPALSREVLERHKARCGRV
;
A
#
# COMPACT_ATOMS: atom_id res chain seq x y z
N MET A 1 -12.45 -19.92 18.12
CA MET A 1 -12.45 -20.32 16.70
C MET A 1 -12.60 -19.07 15.84
N PRO A 2 -11.79 -18.89 14.79
CA PRO A 2 -11.92 -17.75 13.87
C PRO A 2 -13.17 -17.88 12.97
N LEU A 3 -13.63 -16.73 12.49
CA LEU A 3 -14.71 -16.60 11.52
C LEU A 3 -14.11 -16.52 10.11
N TYR A 4 -14.68 -17.24 9.16
CA TYR A 4 -14.22 -17.27 7.77
C TYR A 4 -15.39 -17.14 6.80
N ASP A 5 -15.13 -16.50 5.67
CA ASP A 5 -16.04 -16.44 4.53
C ASP A 5 -15.88 -17.68 3.64
N PHE A 6 -16.99 -18.24 3.20
CA PHE A 6 -17.05 -19.36 2.28
C PHE A 6 -17.93 -19.04 1.09
N ALA A 7 -17.54 -19.49 -0.10
CA ALA A 7 -18.35 -19.42 -1.32
C ALA A 7 -18.77 -20.82 -1.78
N CYS A 8 -20.07 -21.06 -1.90
CA CYS A 8 -20.61 -22.33 -2.37
C CYS A 8 -20.31 -22.56 -3.86
N ARG A 9 -19.77 -23.74 -4.21
CA ARG A 9 -19.50 -24.12 -5.61
C ARG A 9 -20.77 -24.47 -6.41
N VAL A 10 -21.90 -24.69 -5.73
CA VAL A 10 -23.15 -25.14 -6.36
C VAL A 10 -24.11 -23.96 -6.58
N CYS A 11 -24.47 -23.23 -5.51
CA CYS A 11 -25.45 -22.14 -5.59
C CYS A 11 -24.83 -20.75 -5.64
N GLY A 12 -23.50 -20.63 -5.55
CA GLY A 12 -22.79 -19.34 -5.58
C GLY A 12 -22.96 -18.47 -4.33
N ARG A 13 -23.72 -18.91 -3.32
CA ARG A 13 -23.94 -18.16 -2.08
C ARG A 13 -22.65 -18.03 -1.27
N GLU A 14 -22.40 -16.81 -0.79
CA GLU A 14 -21.37 -16.51 0.21
C GLU A 14 -21.97 -16.54 1.63
N PHE A 15 -21.21 -17.06 2.59
CA PHE A 15 -21.64 -17.10 3.99
C PHE A 15 -20.44 -17.19 4.96
N GLU A 16 -20.67 -16.69 6.17
CA GLU A 16 -19.71 -16.75 7.28
C GLU A 16 -19.94 -18.01 8.12
N ALA A 17 -18.84 -18.65 8.54
CA ALA A 17 -18.90 -19.74 9.50
C ALA A 17 -17.67 -19.80 10.40
N MET A 18 -17.87 -20.15 11.67
CA MET A 18 -16.76 -20.45 12.59
C MET A 18 -16.15 -21.80 12.24
N ALA A 19 -14.84 -21.84 11.99
CA ALA A 19 -14.14 -23.05 11.60
C ALA A 19 -12.71 -23.06 12.16
N PRO A 20 -12.07 -24.24 12.32
CA PRO A 20 -10.66 -24.32 12.71
C PRO A 20 -9.76 -23.79 11.58
N MET A 21 -8.53 -23.38 11.92
CA MET A 21 -7.66 -22.65 10.98
C MET A 21 -7.24 -23.47 9.76
N ASP A 22 -7.19 -24.79 9.89
CA ASP A 22 -6.86 -25.76 8.86
C ASP A 22 -8.04 -26.11 7.94
N ARG A 23 -9.27 -25.71 8.30
CA ARG A 23 -10.45 -26.00 7.50
C ARG A 23 -10.54 -25.09 6.28
N THR A 24 -10.49 -25.70 5.10
CA THR A 24 -10.54 -25.04 3.78
C THR A 24 -11.88 -25.17 3.07
N GLU A 25 -12.76 -26.05 3.55
CA GLU A 25 -14.09 -26.31 2.98
C GLU A 25 -15.18 -26.36 4.05
N ASN A 26 -16.42 -26.05 3.66
CA ASN A 26 -17.60 -26.11 4.52
C ASN A 26 -18.85 -26.50 3.71
N ILE A 27 -19.97 -26.78 4.38
CA ILE A 27 -21.23 -27.17 3.74
C ILE A 27 -22.16 -25.96 3.69
N CYS A 28 -22.67 -25.66 2.49
CA CYS A 28 -23.68 -24.62 2.30
C CYS A 28 -25.08 -25.15 2.66
N ALA A 29 -26.01 -24.27 3.01
CA ALA A 29 -27.41 -24.62 3.26
C ALA A 29 -28.11 -25.32 2.07
N CYS A 30 -27.62 -25.16 0.85
CA CYS A 30 -28.12 -25.89 -0.32
C CYS A 30 -27.56 -27.34 -0.45
N GLY A 31 -26.74 -27.80 0.50
CA GLY A 31 -26.05 -29.09 0.48
C GLY A 31 -24.75 -29.12 -0.33
N GLY A 32 -24.41 -28.04 -1.04
CA GLY A 32 -23.19 -27.96 -1.86
C GLY A 32 -21.92 -27.66 -1.04
N SER A 33 -20.77 -28.15 -1.51
CA SER A 33 -19.47 -27.83 -0.91
C SER A 33 -19.11 -26.36 -1.15
N ALA A 34 -18.65 -25.67 -0.10
CA ALA A 34 -18.21 -24.30 -0.15
C ALA A 34 -16.72 -24.19 0.12
N LYS A 35 -16.01 -23.43 -0.73
CA LYS A 35 -14.58 -23.17 -0.58
C LYS A 35 -14.38 -21.96 0.33
N ARG A 36 -13.46 -22.05 1.27
CA ARG A 36 -13.02 -20.90 2.07
C ARG A 36 -12.46 -19.83 1.13
N LEU A 37 -13.07 -18.65 1.15
CA LEU A 37 -12.48 -17.47 0.50
C LEU A 37 -11.22 -17.09 1.28
N LEU A 38 -10.21 -16.54 0.61
CA LEU A 38 -8.98 -16.10 1.27
C LEU A 38 -9.32 -15.02 2.29
N SER A 39 -9.57 -15.44 3.52
CA SER A 39 -9.71 -14.56 4.67
C SER A 39 -8.33 -14.02 4.97
N VAL A 40 -8.19 -12.70 4.92
CA VAL A 40 -6.97 -12.06 5.39
C VAL A 40 -6.79 -12.37 6.89
N GLY A 41 -5.63 -12.87 7.27
CA GLY A 41 -5.36 -13.26 8.66
C GLY A 41 -5.43 -12.07 9.64
N ARG A 42 -5.50 -12.36 10.94
CA ARG A 42 -5.35 -11.32 11.98
C ARG A 42 -4.03 -10.58 11.75
N GLY A 43 -4.10 -9.25 11.61
CA GLY A 43 -2.94 -8.40 11.32
C GLY A 43 -2.88 -7.88 9.89
N TYR A 44 -3.85 -8.20 9.01
CA TYR A 44 -4.00 -7.48 7.76
C TYR A 44 -4.27 -6.00 8.01
N ARG A 45 -3.25 -5.17 7.76
CA ARG A 45 -3.48 -3.76 7.53
C ARG A 45 -3.83 -3.63 6.05
N ALA A 46 -5.03 -3.11 5.79
CA ALA A 46 -5.37 -2.69 4.43
C ALA A 46 -4.31 -1.70 3.91
N ASP A 47 -3.70 -0.94 4.81
CA ASP A 47 -2.66 0.03 4.50
C ASP A 47 -1.25 -0.55 4.65
N ALA A 48 -0.43 -0.32 3.63
CA ALA A 48 0.92 -0.83 3.63
C ALA A 48 1.82 -0.01 4.56
N ASP A 49 2.73 -0.70 5.26
CA ASP A 49 3.72 -0.14 6.18
C ASP A 49 4.66 0.88 5.52
N TRP A 50 4.84 0.80 4.20
CA TRP A 50 5.65 1.74 3.42
C TRP A 50 4.93 3.05 3.07
N LEU A 51 3.62 3.20 3.28
CA LEU A 51 2.90 4.44 2.94
C LEU A 51 3.48 5.71 3.59
N PRO A 52 3.95 5.70 4.86
CA PRO A 52 4.64 6.84 5.45
C PRO A 52 5.93 7.27 4.73
N SER A 53 6.59 6.36 4.02
CA SER A 53 7.77 6.72 3.22
C SER A 53 7.41 7.60 2.02
N VAL A 54 6.21 7.42 1.47
CA VAL A 54 5.71 8.22 0.34
C VAL A 54 5.30 9.61 0.83
N THR A 55 4.66 9.72 2.00
CA THR A 55 4.29 11.03 2.57
C THR A 55 5.52 11.87 2.93
N ALA A 56 6.66 11.25 3.24
CA ALA A 56 7.90 11.95 3.51
C ALA A 56 8.43 12.74 2.29
N VAL A 57 8.18 12.22 1.08
CA VAL A 57 8.66 12.80 -0.19
C VAL A 57 7.58 13.57 -0.98
N ALA A 58 6.30 13.40 -0.63
CA ALA A 58 5.22 14.16 -1.23
C ALA A 58 5.36 15.67 -0.94
N ASP A 59 4.96 16.51 -1.90
CA ASP A 59 4.99 17.96 -1.73
C ASP A 59 3.97 18.41 -0.67
N LYS A 60 4.49 18.85 0.48
CA LYS A 60 3.73 19.28 1.66
C LYS A 60 3.02 20.62 1.45
N THR A 61 3.40 21.35 0.41
CA THR A 61 2.84 22.67 0.09
C THR A 61 1.83 22.64 -1.06
N SER A 62 1.64 21.46 -1.68
CA SER A 62 0.70 21.29 -2.78
C SER A 62 -0.74 21.61 -2.36
N SER A 63 -1.41 22.42 -3.18
CA SER A 63 -2.84 22.74 -3.02
C SER A 63 -3.75 21.66 -3.60
N ALA A 64 -3.20 20.66 -4.29
CA ALA A 64 -3.96 19.68 -5.02
C ALA A 64 -4.80 18.77 -4.08
N PRO A 65 -6.08 18.49 -4.38
CA PRO A 65 -6.97 17.76 -3.48
C PRO A 65 -6.48 16.34 -3.15
N HIS A 66 -5.95 15.63 -4.15
CA HIS A 66 -5.44 14.27 -3.98
C HIS A 66 -4.17 14.21 -3.12
N VAL A 67 -3.33 15.25 -3.16
CA VAL A 67 -2.13 15.34 -2.33
C VAL A 67 -2.51 15.65 -0.88
N ARG A 68 -3.39 16.64 -0.67
CA ARG A 68 -3.85 17.00 0.68
C ARG A 68 -4.59 15.85 1.37
N ALA A 69 -5.45 15.14 0.64
CA ALA A 69 -6.15 13.97 1.17
C ALA A 69 -5.17 12.85 1.57
N PHE A 70 -4.13 12.61 0.76
CA PHE A 70 -3.13 11.59 1.06
C PHE A 70 -2.23 11.96 2.25
N LEU A 71 -1.85 13.22 2.39
CA LEU A 71 -1.06 13.70 3.53
C LEU A 71 -1.87 13.69 4.84
N ALA A 72 -3.17 13.99 4.78
CA ALA A 72 -4.05 13.96 5.95
C ALA A 72 -4.35 12.53 6.42
N GLU A 73 -4.58 11.61 5.48
CA GLU A 73 -4.89 10.20 5.77
C GLU A 73 -4.12 9.28 4.81
N PRO A 74 -2.94 8.77 5.22
CA PRO A 74 -2.07 7.93 4.39
C PRO A 74 -2.61 6.50 4.24
N SER A 75 -3.69 6.35 3.47
CA SER A 75 -4.30 5.05 3.14
C SER A 75 -3.97 4.59 1.72
N ARG A 76 -4.12 3.30 1.42
CA ARG A 76 -3.97 2.77 0.06
C ARG A 76 -4.97 3.40 -0.93
N ALA A 77 -6.17 3.72 -0.47
CA ALA A 77 -7.18 4.36 -1.29
C ALA A 77 -6.73 5.76 -1.71
N ASN A 78 -6.21 6.54 -0.76
CA ASN A 78 -5.69 7.88 -1.02
C ASN A 78 -4.38 7.83 -1.81
N TYR A 79 -3.50 6.85 -1.59
CA TYR A 79 -2.31 6.63 -2.40
C TYR A 79 -2.64 6.38 -3.88
N ARG A 80 -3.65 5.54 -4.17
CA ARG A 80 -4.09 5.32 -5.57
C ARG A 80 -4.65 6.58 -6.21
N ARG A 81 -5.37 7.41 -5.45
CA ARG A 81 -5.87 8.71 -5.92
C ARG A 81 -4.71 9.68 -6.17
N PHE A 82 -3.73 9.71 -5.26
CA PHE A 82 -2.51 10.49 -5.38
C PHE A 82 -1.74 10.13 -6.66
N LEU A 83 -1.45 8.86 -6.89
CA LEU A 83 -0.77 8.40 -8.11
C LEU A 83 -1.51 8.81 -9.38
N ARG A 84 -2.84 8.63 -9.43
CA ARG A 84 -3.65 9.04 -10.59
C ARG A 84 -3.65 10.55 -10.80
N GLY A 85 -3.77 11.33 -9.73
CA GLY A 85 -3.80 12.79 -9.80
C GLY A 85 -2.45 13.39 -10.24
N GLU A 86 -1.35 12.77 -9.83
CA GLU A 86 0.00 13.17 -10.22
C GLU A 86 0.47 12.53 -11.55
N GLY A 87 -0.33 11.63 -12.14
CA GLY A 87 0.05 10.90 -13.36
C GLY A 87 1.24 9.95 -13.16
N ILE A 88 1.49 9.50 -11.92
CA ILE A 88 2.61 8.62 -11.57
C ILE A 88 2.15 7.17 -11.66
N ARG A 89 2.97 6.32 -12.28
CA ARG A 89 2.80 4.85 -12.22
C ARG A 89 3.83 4.22 -11.28
N PRO A 90 3.46 3.16 -10.54
CA PRO A 90 4.44 2.36 -9.82
C PRO A 90 5.48 1.77 -10.78
N GLN A 91 6.71 1.65 -10.27
CA GLN A 91 7.76 0.90 -10.94
C GLN A 91 7.54 -0.59 -10.67
N GLU A 92 7.49 -1.40 -11.71
CA GLU A 92 7.32 -2.85 -11.58
C GLU A 92 8.64 -3.55 -11.26
N PRO A 93 8.63 -4.69 -10.55
CA PRO A 93 9.84 -5.46 -10.29
C PRO A 93 10.55 -5.84 -11.59
N GLY A 94 11.83 -5.51 -11.69
CA GLY A 94 12.63 -5.74 -12.91
C GLY A 94 12.67 -4.57 -13.88
N GLU A 95 11.88 -3.51 -13.67
CA GLU A 95 12.06 -2.27 -14.43
C GLU A 95 13.36 -1.58 -14.01
N GLU A 96 14.21 -1.26 -14.99
CA GLU A 96 15.39 -0.45 -14.75
C GLU A 96 14.98 0.94 -14.25
N ARG A 97 15.64 1.41 -13.20
CA ARG A 97 15.51 2.82 -12.80
C ARG A 97 16.25 3.65 -13.83
N GLY A 98 15.54 4.58 -14.46
CA GLY A 98 16.15 5.58 -15.34
C GLY A 98 17.35 6.20 -14.63
N ARG A 99 18.53 6.08 -15.24
CA ARG A 99 19.78 6.60 -14.67
C ARG A 99 19.64 8.11 -14.58
N ARG A 100 19.59 8.66 -13.36
CA ARG A 100 19.59 10.11 -13.20
C ARG A 100 20.95 10.65 -13.68
N PRO A 101 20.98 11.78 -14.40
CA PRO A 101 22.21 12.46 -14.73
C PRO A 101 22.98 12.77 -13.45
N ASP A 102 24.31 12.64 -13.49
CA ASP A 102 25.16 13.08 -12.39
C ASP A 102 25.00 14.61 -12.24
N PRO A 103 24.56 15.13 -11.07
CA PRO A 103 24.44 16.56 -10.84
C PRO A 103 25.79 17.29 -10.88
N GLY A 104 26.90 16.54 -10.91
CA GLY A 104 28.24 17.09 -11.02
C GLY A 104 28.81 17.53 -9.67
N PRO A 105 30.12 17.83 -9.65
CA PRO A 105 30.85 18.07 -8.40
C PRO A 105 30.44 19.37 -7.71
N ALA A 106 30.01 20.39 -8.45
CA ALA A 106 29.63 21.69 -7.90
C ALA A 106 28.37 21.60 -7.03
N LEU A 107 27.29 21.01 -7.57
CA LEU A 107 26.03 20.79 -6.83
C LEU A 107 26.23 19.88 -5.62
N SER A 108 27.02 18.81 -5.77
CA SER A 108 27.34 17.90 -4.66
C SER A 108 28.03 18.64 -3.50
N ARG A 109 28.97 19.54 -3.83
CA ARG A 109 29.69 20.35 -2.83
C ARG A 109 28.79 21.37 -2.16
N GLU A 110 27.91 22.03 -2.90
CA GLU A 110 26.93 22.97 -2.35
C GLU A 110 25.98 22.29 -1.36
N VAL A 111 25.43 21.13 -1.71
CA VAL A 111 24.53 20.36 -0.83
C VAL A 111 25.25 19.95 0.47
N LEU A 112 26.52 19.54 0.36
CA LEU A 112 27.34 19.19 1.52
C LEU A 112 27.58 20.39 2.44
N GLU A 113 27.96 21.55 1.91
CA GLU A 113 28.19 22.76 2.72
C GLU A 113 26.90 23.23 3.41
N ARG A 114 25.75 23.18 2.71
CA ARG A 114 24.44 23.47 3.33
C ARG A 114 24.07 22.48 4.44
N HIS A 115 24.48 21.22 4.32
CA HIS A 115 24.27 20.22 5.37
C HIS A 115 25.16 20.48 6.58
N LYS A 116 26.45 20.74 6.38
CA LYS A 116 27.40 21.14 7.44
C LYS A 116 26.90 22.34 8.24
N ALA A 117 26.46 23.39 7.54
CA ALA A 117 25.89 24.59 8.14
C ALA A 117 24.65 24.30 9.00
N ARG A 118 23.76 23.40 8.55
CA ARG A 118 22.57 22.97 9.33
C ARG A 118 22.92 22.16 10.58
N CYS A 119 23.97 21.34 10.50
CA CYS A 119 24.34 20.43 11.58
C CYS A 119 25.35 21.03 12.57
N GLY A 120 25.71 22.31 12.42
CA GLY A 120 26.68 22.98 13.29
C GLY A 120 28.09 22.38 13.24
N ARG A 121 28.38 21.58 12.21
CA ARG A 121 29.72 21.03 11.96
C ARG A 121 30.45 21.99 11.04
N VAL A 122 31.10 22.98 11.65
CA VAL A 122 32.08 23.84 10.97
C VAL A 122 33.37 23.05 10.75
#